data_AF-A0A6B0SVW5-F1
#
_entry.id   AF-A0A6B0SVW5-F1
#
_cell.length_a   1.000
_cell.length_b   1.000
_cell.length_c   1.000
_cell.angle_alpha   90.00
_cell.angle_beta   90.00
_cell.angle_gamma   90.00
#
_symmetry.space_group_name_H-M   'P 1'
#
loop_
_entity.id
_entity.type
_entity.pdbx_description
1 polymer ?
#
loop_
_entity_poly.entity_id
_entity_poly.type
_entity_poly.pdbx_seq_one_letter_code
_entity_poly.pdbx_strand_id
1 'polypeptide(L)'
;MSPNRIPPEKLIEELQSIADQLGRTPSSREIDELSSYSRTTYQDRFGSWNNAVEEAGLEPGYSSTANIEDRELLEELGRLAVNLDRTPRQRDMERQGKYSVTTYQNRFGSWNDALRKAGHQPAKQWKVDRDELLAELRRLGSRLDSSPTAAEMDEEGKFSSWVYLSEFGRWNNALEAAGYDPNQPDALSRAALQTELKRLRDELERTPRKRDMIKHGEYSPEPYRRKFGSWNAALQSVGASLNQPDPFTEEEACKELRNLYKRLGRPPTTTDIRKHGSCSPVPIRRIFSSWEAALRAAEQQILEEYLLRKTLRPTQRFGENWHIKREEIIRRDDEQCVWCGMARERHQDEYGMDLHVHHRIPRSEFVESSDQELEDADMEQNLLTVCAGCHRQLEQLPIQPLPPPE
;
A
#
# COMPACT_ATOMS: atom_id res chain seq x y z
N MET A 1 -8.35 20.50 -1.64
CA MET A 1 -9.79 20.65 -1.30
C MET A 1 -10.31 19.29 -0.87
N SER A 2 -11.01 19.18 0.26
CA SER A 2 -11.51 17.90 0.77
C SER A 2 -12.63 17.35 -0.14
N PRO A 3 -12.61 16.04 -0.50
CA PRO A 3 -13.64 15.41 -1.36
C PRO A 3 -15.04 15.46 -0.72
N ASN A 4 -15.12 15.75 0.57
CA ASN A 4 -16.34 15.75 1.36
C ASN A 4 -17.23 17.02 1.20
N ARG A 5 -16.85 18.01 0.37
CA ARG A 5 -17.63 19.25 0.18
C ARG A 5 -18.55 19.29 -1.05
N ILE A 6 -18.48 18.32 -1.95
CA ILE A 6 -19.32 18.31 -3.17
C ILE A 6 -20.62 17.54 -2.87
N PRO A 7 -21.81 18.14 -3.09
CA PRO A 7 -23.08 17.44 -2.92
C PRO A 7 -23.15 16.18 -3.80
N PRO A 8 -23.62 15.02 -3.28
CA PRO A 8 -23.71 13.78 -4.06
C PRO A 8 -24.58 13.93 -5.31
N GLU A 9 -25.60 14.80 -5.28
CA GLU A 9 -26.50 15.08 -6.40
C GLU A 9 -25.72 15.66 -7.60
N LYS A 10 -24.76 16.55 -7.34
CA LYS A 10 -23.91 17.12 -8.40
C LYS A 10 -23.01 16.08 -9.06
N LEU A 11 -22.53 15.10 -8.30
CA LEU A 11 -21.71 14.02 -8.85
C LEU A 11 -22.57 13.09 -9.71
N ILE A 12 -23.81 12.81 -9.28
CA ILE A 12 -24.77 12.02 -10.05
C ILE A 12 -25.14 12.71 -11.38
N GLU A 13 -25.49 14.00 -11.35
CA GLU A 13 -25.84 14.78 -12.55
C GLU A 13 -24.69 14.84 -13.57
N GLU A 14 -23.45 15.05 -13.10
CA GLU A 14 -22.26 15.08 -13.96
C GLU A 14 -22.03 13.69 -14.60
N LEU A 15 -22.16 12.61 -13.82
CA LEU A 15 -21.99 11.24 -14.30
C LEU A 15 -23.06 10.87 -15.33
N GLN A 16 -24.32 11.28 -15.12
CA GLN A 16 -25.42 11.10 -16.07
C GLN A 16 -25.19 11.89 -17.37
N SER A 17 -24.78 13.15 -17.27
CA SER A 17 -24.46 14.00 -18.43
C SER A 17 -23.35 13.40 -19.30
N ILE A 18 -22.29 12.86 -18.68
CA ILE A 18 -21.21 12.19 -19.41
C ILE A 18 -21.70 10.87 -20.03
N ALA A 19 -22.56 10.12 -19.33
CA ALA A 19 -23.16 8.91 -19.87
C ALA A 19 -24.02 9.20 -21.11
N ASP A 20 -24.81 10.27 -21.09
CA ASP A 20 -25.63 10.73 -22.21
C ASP A 20 -24.77 11.17 -23.40
N GLN A 21 -23.67 11.88 -23.15
CA GLN A 21 -22.71 12.27 -24.19
C GLN A 21 -22.04 11.05 -24.86
N LEU A 22 -21.75 10.01 -24.10
CA LEU A 22 -21.12 8.79 -24.60
C LEU A 22 -22.13 7.78 -25.16
N GLY A 23 -23.42 7.95 -24.89
CA GLY A 23 -24.48 6.98 -25.20
C GLY A 23 -24.33 5.65 -24.45
N ARG A 24 -23.52 5.60 -23.39
CA ARG A 24 -23.25 4.41 -22.55
C ARG A 24 -22.69 4.79 -21.19
N THR A 25 -22.73 3.87 -20.23
CA THR A 25 -22.07 4.04 -18.92
C THR A 25 -20.57 4.36 -19.12
N PRO A 26 -20.09 5.50 -18.60
CA PRO A 26 -18.68 5.87 -18.65
C PRO A 26 -17.82 4.91 -17.82
N SER A 27 -16.62 4.58 -18.29
CA SER A 27 -15.66 3.85 -17.48
C SER A 27 -15.01 4.76 -16.43
N SER A 28 -14.46 4.15 -15.38
CA SER A 28 -13.75 4.89 -14.32
C SER A 28 -12.58 5.76 -14.84
N ARG A 29 -12.00 5.40 -16.00
CA ARG A 29 -10.93 6.17 -16.64
C ARG A 29 -11.46 7.33 -17.47
N GLU A 30 -12.56 7.11 -18.19
CA GLU A 30 -13.22 8.17 -18.96
C GLU A 30 -13.74 9.28 -18.05
N ILE A 31 -14.07 8.98 -16.80
CA ILE A 31 -14.48 9.98 -15.81
C ILE A 31 -13.30 10.79 -15.30
N ASP A 32 -12.12 10.19 -15.10
CA ASP A 32 -10.90 10.95 -14.80
C ASP A 32 -10.49 11.89 -15.95
N GLU A 33 -10.90 11.58 -17.20
CA GLU A 33 -10.54 12.34 -18.40
C GLU A 33 -11.61 13.38 -18.81
N LEU A 34 -12.91 13.08 -18.61
CA LEU A 34 -14.04 13.88 -19.10
C LEU A 34 -14.78 14.65 -17.99
N SER A 35 -14.66 14.21 -16.73
CA SER A 35 -15.33 14.89 -15.61
C SER A 35 -14.42 15.95 -14.99
N SER A 36 -15.04 16.99 -14.47
CA SER A 36 -14.37 17.95 -13.57
C SER A 36 -13.95 17.33 -12.23
N TYR A 37 -14.40 16.11 -11.93
CA TYR A 37 -14.16 15.39 -10.69
C TYR A 37 -13.44 14.06 -10.96
N SER A 38 -12.39 13.77 -10.19
CA SER A 38 -11.69 12.49 -10.31
C SER A 38 -12.55 11.33 -9.80
N ARG A 39 -12.29 10.12 -10.30
CA ARG A 39 -12.91 8.86 -9.85
C ARG A 39 -12.82 8.68 -8.33
N THR A 40 -11.76 9.16 -7.70
CA THR A 40 -11.55 9.08 -6.25
C THR A 40 -12.60 9.88 -5.50
N THR A 41 -13.06 11.00 -6.07
CA THR A 41 -14.14 11.83 -5.52
C THR A 41 -15.47 11.05 -5.46
N TYR A 42 -15.77 10.29 -6.50
CA TYR A 42 -16.94 9.40 -6.54
C TYR A 42 -16.78 8.21 -5.57
N GLN A 43 -15.60 7.58 -5.53
CA GLN A 43 -15.32 6.46 -4.62
C GLN A 43 -15.43 6.87 -3.14
N ASP A 44 -14.88 8.01 -2.76
CA ASP A 44 -14.90 8.51 -1.38
C ASP A 44 -16.32 8.90 -0.95
N ARG A 45 -17.15 9.40 -1.88
CA ARG A 45 -18.53 9.83 -1.60
C ARG A 45 -19.50 8.65 -1.49
N PHE A 46 -19.43 7.70 -2.41
CA PHE A 46 -20.41 6.61 -2.55
C PHE A 46 -19.89 5.24 -2.04
N GLY A 47 -18.66 5.22 -1.50
CA GLY A 47 -17.99 4.02 -0.98
C GLY A 47 -17.35 3.14 -2.06
N SER A 48 -17.86 3.17 -3.30
CA SER A 48 -17.26 2.49 -4.44
C SER A 48 -17.64 3.19 -5.76
N TRP A 49 -16.87 2.93 -6.83
CA TRP A 49 -17.21 3.41 -8.18
C TRP A 49 -18.54 2.83 -8.67
N ASN A 50 -18.77 1.53 -8.43
CA ASN A 50 -19.99 0.87 -8.87
C ASN A 50 -21.21 1.45 -8.14
N ASN A 51 -21.10 1.73 -6.84
CA ASN A 51 -22.18 2.38 -6.09
C ASN A 51 -22.49 3.77 -6.67
N ALA A 52 -21.47 4.55 -7.06
CA ALA A 52 -21.69 5.85 -7.69
C ALA A 52 -22.45 5.72 -9.03
N VAL A 53 -22.17 4.65 -9.78
CA VAL A 53 -22.86 4.35 -11.06
C VAL A 53 -24.29 3.88 -10.83
N GLU A 54 -24.54 3.03 -9.82
CA GLU A 54 -25.90 2.59 -9.43
C GLU A 54 -26.76 3.76 -8.94
N GLU A 55 -26.21 4.62 -8.08
CA GLU A 55 -26.89 5.80 -7.57
C GLU A 55 -27.21 6.82 -8.68
N ALA A 56 -26.44 6.81 -9.77
CA ALA A 56 -26.73 7.59 -10.97
C ALA A 56 -27.79 6.94 -11.88
N GLY A 57 -28.38 5.81 -11.49
CA GLY A 57 -29.37 5.08 -12.29
C GLY A 57 -28.78 4.45 -13.56
N LEU A 58 -27.46 4.30 -13.61
CA LEU A 58 -26.75 3.68 -14.71
C LEU A 58 -26.42 2.23 -14.34
N GLU A 59 -26.44 1.34 -15.32
CA GLU A 59 -25.97 -0.03 -15.13
C GLU A 59 -24.45 0.00 -14.92
N PRO A 60 -23.92 -0.43 -13.77
CA PRO A 60 -22.49 -0.53 -13.58
C PRO A 60 -21.91 -1.45 -14.63
N GLY A 61 -20.66 -1.18 -15.01
CA GLY A 61 -19.85 -2.09 -15.81
C GLY A 61 -19.50 -3.35 -15.01
N TYR A 62 -20.51 -4.06 -14.50
CA TYR A 62 -20.43 -5.44 -14.09
C TYR A 62 -20.09 -6.23 -15.34
N SER A 63 -18.80 -6.30 -15.65
CA SER A 63 -18.24 -7.54 -16.18
C SER A 63 -18.49 -8.59 -15.10
N SER A 64 -19.71 -9.10 -15.08
CA SER A 64 -20.11 -10.34 -14.44
C SER A 64 -19.12 -11.39 -14.89
N THR A 65 -18.14 -11.69 -14.04
CA THR A 65 -17.21 -12.80 -14.23
C THR A 65 -17.92 -14.16 -14.17
N ALA A 66 -19.25 -14.18 -14.04
CA ALA A 66 -20.06 -15.38 -13.96
C ALA A 66 -20.68 -15.83 -15.30
N ASN A 67 -20.70 -14.99 -16.35
CA ASN A 67 -21.39 -15.31 -17.62
C ASN A 67 -20.58 -14.98 -18.89
N ILE A 68 -19.25 -14.89 -18.80
CA ILE A 68 -18.42 -14.73 -20.00
C ILE A 68 -18.15 -16.11 -20.59
N GLU A 69 -18.67 -16.36 -21.79
CA GLU A 69 -18.48 -17.62 -22.51
C GLU A 69 -17.04 -17.76 -23.00
N ASP A 70 -16.52 -18.99 -23.03
CA ASP A 70 -15.15 -19.25 -23.54
C ASP A 70 -14.98 -18.72 -24.96
N ARG A 71 -16.03 -18.86 -25.78
CA ARG A 71 -16.06 -18.34 -27.15
C ARG A 71 -15.80 -16.83 -27.20
N GLU A 72 -16.40 -16.07 -26.30
CA GLU A 72 -16.29 -14.61 -26.25
C GLU A 72 -14.86 -14.16 -25.90
N LEU A 73 -14.21 -14.86 -24.95
CA LEU A 73 -12.80 -14.65 -24.62
C LEU A 73 -11.89 -14.96 -25.81
N LEU A 74 -12.13 -16.08 -26.51
CA LEU A 74 -11.31 -16.48 -27.67
C LEU A 74 -11.51 -15.54 -28.86
N GLU A 75 -12.73 -15.08 -29.13
CA GLU A 75 -13.04 -14.09 -30.17
C GLU A 75 -12.36 -12.74 -29.90
N GLU A 76 -12.28 -12.32 -28.63
CA GLU A 76 -11.57 -11.09 -28.26
C GLU A 76 -10.05 -11.19 -28.50
N LEU A 77 -9.45 -12.36 -28.24
CA LEU A 77 -8.05 -12.61 -28.64
C LEU A 77 -7.88 -12.55 -30.16
N GLY A 78 -8.82 -13.15 -30.92
CA GLY A 78 -8.83 -13.10 -32.38
C GLY A 78 -8.96 -11.67 -32.92
N ARG A 79 -9.88 -10.87 -32.36
CA ARG A 79 -10.06 -9.46 -32.72
C ARG A 79 -8.78 -8.66 -32.51
N LEU A 80 -8.12 -8.83 -31.37
CA LEU A 80 -6.85 -8.15 -31.09
C LEU A 80 -5.75 -8.62 -32.03
N ALA A 81 -5.71 -9.91 -32.38
CA ALA A 81 -4.72 -10.43 -33.30
C ALA A 81 -4.84 -9.78 -34.69
N VAL A 82 -6.07 -9.66 -35.20
CA VAL A 82 -6.37 -8.98 -36.46
C VAL A 82 -6.01 -7.49 -36.38
N ASN A 83 -6.39 -6.80 -35.30
CA ASN A 83 -6.14 -5.37 -35.16
C ASN A 83 -4.65 -5.01 -35.03
N LEU A 84 -3.84 -5.89 -34.42
CA LEU A 84 -2.43 -5.66 -34.19
C LEU A 84 -1.53 -6.24 -35.30
N ASP A 85 -2.09 -7.01 -36.23
CA ASP A 85 -1.38 -7.81 -37.24
C ASP A 85 -0.28 -8.71 -36.63
N ARG A 86 -0.54 -9.21 -35.41
CA ARG A 86 0.36 -10.12 -34.67
C ARG A 86 -0.37 -10.77 -33.50
N THR A 87 0.16 -11.88 -32.99
CA THR A 87 -0.36 -12.48 -31.75
C THR A 87 -0.36 -11.45 -30.60
N PRO A 88 -1.51 -11.25 -29.91
CA PRO A 88 -1.60 -10.34 -28.78
C PRO A 88 -0.72 -10.77 -27.61
N ARG A 89 -0.06 -9.79 -26.99
CA ARG A 89 0.66 -9.96 -25.71
C ARG A 89 -0.27 -9.57 -24.56
N GLN A 90 0.04 -10.01 -23.34
CA GLN A 90 -0.72 -9.63 -22.14
C GLN A 90 -0.91 -8.11 -22.01
N ARG A 91 0.17 -7.35 -22.27
CA ARG A 91 0.13 -5.87 -22.27
C ARG A 91 -0.82 -5.28 -23.33
N ASP A 92 -1.05 -5.97 -24.44
CA ASP A 92 -1.99 -5.52 -25.46
C ASP A 92 -3.43 -5.72 -24.98
N MET A 93 -3.72 -6.84 -24.31
CA MET A 93 -5.02 -7.07 -23.66
C MET A 93 -5.28 -6.05 -22.55
N GLU A 94 -4.28 -5.74 -21.73
CA GLU A 94 -4.42 -4.70 -20.69
C GLU A 94 -4.67 -3.29 -21.25
N ARG A 95 -4.23 -3.02 -22.49
CA ARG A 95 -4.30 -1.69 -23.11
C ARG A 95 -5.47 -1.51 -24.05
N GLN A 96 -5.87 -2.56 -24.75
CA GLN A 96 -6.82 -2.50 -25.86
C GLN A 96 -7.88 -3.60 -25.81
N GLY A 97 -7.78 -4.49 -24.83
CA GLY A 97 -8.66 -5.64 -24.66
C GLY A 97 -9.83 -5.35 -23.73
N LYS A 98 -10.90 -6.09 -23.93
CA LYS A 98 -12.14 -5.96 -23.12
C LYS A 98 -12.05 -6.63 -21.75
N TYR A 99 -11.23 -7.66 -21.60
CA TYR A 99 -11.19 -8.49 -20.38
C TYR A 99 -9.82 -8.47 -19.71
N SER A 100 -9.80 -8.71 -18.41
CA SER A 100 -8.55 -8.85 -17.65
C SER A 100 -7.75 -10.08 -18.11
N VAL A 101 -6.42 -9.94 -18.18
CA VAL A 101 -5.48 -11.06 -18.41
C VAL A 101 -5.69 -12.18 -17.38
N THR A 102 -6.06 -11.83 -16.15
CA THR A 102 -6.34 -12.80 -15.08
C THR A 102 -7.56 -13.68 -15.39
N THR A 103 -8.56 -13.17 -16.13
CA THR A 103 -9.71 -13.97 -16.58
C THR A 103 -9.26 -15.10 -17.49
N TYR A 104 -8.36 -14.82 -18.44
CA TYR A 104 -7.79 -15.84 -19.34
C TYR A 104 -6.94 -16.86 -18.58
N GLN A 105 -6.10 -16.40 -17.66
CA GLN A 105 -5.24 -17.29 -16.85
C GLN A 105 -6.08 -18.25 -15.99
N ASN A 106 -7.13 -17.76 -15.34
CA ASN A 106 -7.98 -18.59 -14.50
C ASN A 106 -8.84 -19.56 -15.33
N ARG A 107 -9.34 -19.13 -16.49
CA ARG A 107 -10.26 -19.93 -17.31
C ARG A 107 -9.56 -20.98 -18.17
N PHE A 108 -8.37 -20.66 -18.69
CA PHE A 108 -7.63 -21.51 -19.62
C PHE A 108 -6.34 -22.09 -19.03
N GLY A 109 -6.04 -21.81 -17.76
CA GLY A 109 -4.84 -22.26 -17.04
C GLY A 109 -3.64 -21.33 -17.21
N SER A 110 -3.42 -20.82 -18.43
CA SER A 110 -2.40 -19.82 -18.72
C SER A 110 -2.78 -18.93 -19.90
N TRP A 111 -2.07 -17.80 -20.05
CA TRP A 111 -2.20 -16.94 -21.23
C TRP A 111 -1.82 -17.66 -22.53
N ASN A 112 -0.77 -18.49 -22.50
CA ASN A 112 -0.33 -19.24 -23.68
C ASN A 112 -1.35 -20.33 -24.06
N ASP A 113 -1.99 -20.97 -23.07
CA ASP A 113 -3.10 -21.91 -23.33
C ASP A 113 -4.29 -21.20 -23.97
N ALA A 114 -4.63 -20.00 -23.51
CA ALA A 114 -5.69 -19.19 -24.11
C ALA A 114 -5.38 -18.83 -25.58
N LEU A 115 -4.13 -18.42 -25.87
CA LEU A 115 -3.68 -18.15 -27.23
C LEU A 115 -3.74 -19.40 -28.11
N ARG A 116 -3.27 -20.55 -27.63
CA ARG A 116 -3.32 -21.83 -28.37
C ARG A 116 -4.77 -22.26 -28.64
N LYS A 117 -5.67 -22.12 -27.66
CA LYS A 117 -7.11 -22.39 -27.84
C LYS A 117 -7.77 -21.43 -28.84
N ALA A 118 -7.28 -20.19 -28.93
CA ALA A 118 -7.71 -19.22 -29.93
C ALA A 118 -7.07 -19.46 -31.32
N GLY A 119 -6.28 -20.52 -31.49
CA GLY A 119 -5.60 -20.84 -32.76
C GLY A 119 -4.35 -19.99 -33.03
N HIS A 120 -3.85 -19.26 -32.03
CA HIS A 120 -2.66 -18.41 -32.16
C HIS A 120 -1.42 -19.06 -31.55
N GLN A 121 -0.27 -18.82 -32.18
CA GLN A 121 1.03 -19.22 -31.65
C GLN A 121 1.55 -18.15 -30.68
N PRO A 122 1.95 -18.51 -29.43
CA PRO A 122 2.51 -17.55 -28.48
C PRO A 122 3.74 -16.83 -29.04
N ALA A 123 3.83 -15.51 -28.82
CA ALA A 123 4.89 -14.68 -29.38
C ALA A 123 6.31 -14.97 -28.83
N LYS A 124 6.40 -15.68 -27.69
CA LYS A 124 7.67 -16.12 -27.10
C LYS A 124 7.58 -17.62 -26.85
N GLN A 125 8.08 -18.41 -27.79
CA GLN A 125 8.33 -19.83 -27.59
C GLN A 125 9.76 -20.00 -27.10
N TRP A 126 9.93 -20.73 -26.00
CA TRP A 126 11.24 -21.25 -25.63
C TRP A 126 11.59 -22.40 -26.57
N LYS A 127 12.87 -22.62 -26.89
CA LYS A 127 13.32 -23.72 -27.77
C LYS A 127 13.03 -25.13 -27.21
N VAL A 128 12.38 -25.21 -26.05
CA VAL A 128 12.09 -26.45 -25.32
C VAL A 128 10.61 -26.72 -25.46
N ASP A 129 10.26 -27.92 -25.89
CA ASP A 129 8.87 -28.33 -26.10
C ASP A 129 8.15 -28.55 -24.76
N ARG A 130 6.83 -28.33 -24.74
CA ARG A 130 5.99 -28.55 -23.54
C ARG A 130 6.12 -29.98 -23.04
N ASP A 131 6.17 -30.97 -23.93
CA ASP A 131 6.30 -32.38 -23.57
C ASP A 131 7.69 -32.69 -23.01
N GLU A 132 8.72 -31.98 -23.47
CA GLU A 132 10.08 -32.11 -22.94
C GLU A 132 10.19 -31.56 -21.51
N LEU A 133 9.51 -30.45 -21.21
CA LEU A 133 9.38 -29.92 -19.84
C LEU A 133 8.67 -30.94 -18.94
N LEU A 134 7.54 -31.51 -19.37
CA LEU A 134 6.81 -32.51 -18.58
C LEU A 134 7.61 -33.80 -18.38
N ALA A 135 8.35 -34.26 -19.39
CA ALA A 135 9.22 -35.43 -19.29
C ALA A 135 10.35 -35.21 -18.27
N GLU A 136 10.95 -34.02 -18.26
CA GLU A 136 11.99 -33.69 -17.28
C GLU A 136 11.43 -33.57 -15.86
N LEU A 137 10.25 -32.98 -15.69
CA LEU A 137 9.56 -32.92 -14.41
C LEU A 137 9.23 -34.33 -13.88
N ARG A 138 8.79 -35.25 -14.75
CA ARG A 138 8.59 -36.68 -14.42
C ARG A 138 9.87 -37.41 -14.07
N ARG A 139 10.95 -37.20 -14.83
CA ARG A 139 12.27 -37.76 -14.51
C ARG A 139 12.71 -37.33 -13.11
N LEU A 140 12.55 -36.05 -12.80
CA LEU A 140 12.92 -35.48 -11.51
C LEU A 140 12.07 -36.06 -10.37
N GLY A 141 10.74 -36.13 -10.55
CA GLY A 141 9.84 -36.70 -9.55
C GLY A 141 10.06 -38.19 -9.30
N SER A 142 10.35 -38.98 -10.33
CA SER A 142 10.74 -40.39 -10.15
C SER A 142 12.06 -40.55 -9.40
N ARG A 143 12.98 -39.59 -9.51
CA ARG A 143 14.26 -39.62 -8.78
C ARG A 143 14.10 -39.23 -7.31
N LEU A 144 13.23 -38.26 -7.02
CA LEU A 144 12.97 -37.76 -5.66
C LEU A 144 11.87 -38.56 -4.92
N ASP A 145 11.23 -39.53 -5.61
CA ASP A 145 10.07 -40.29 -5.12
C ASP A 145 8.96 -39.39 -4.53
N SER A 146 8.81 -38.20 -5.11
CA SER A 146 7.91 -37.16 -4.62
C SER A 146 7.64 -36.13 -5.72
N SER A 147 6.64 -35.27 -5.50
CA SER A 147 6.36 -34.13 -6.37
C SER A 147 7.50 -33.10 -6.28
N PRO A 148 8.23 -32.80 -7.38
CA PRO A 148 9.37 -31.90 -7.32
C PRO A 148 8.98 -30.45 -7.06
N THR A 149 9.73 -29.75 -6.23
CA THR A 149 9.67 -28.30 -6.02
C THR A 149 10.39 -27.51 -7.10
N ALA A 150 9.98 -26.25 -7.26
CA ALA A 150 10.64 -25.32 -8.16
C ALA A 150 12.14 -25.17 -7.81
N ALA A 151 12.47 -25.18 -6.51
CA ALA A 151 13.85 -25.13 -6.04
C ALA A 151 14.63 -26.39 -6.42
N GLU A 152 14.05 -27.58 -6.22
CA GLU A 152 14.68 -28.85 -6.63
C GLU A 152 14.85 -28.95 -8.15
N MET A 153 13.95 -28.35 -8.94
CA MET A 153 14.14 -28.23 -10.39
C MET A 153 15.27 -27.27 -10.77
N ASP A 154 15.40 -26.13 -10.09
CA ASP A 154 16.52 -25.21 -10.33
C ASP A 154 17.87 -25.79 -9.89
N GLU A 155 17.87 -26.67 -8.88
CA GLU A 155 19.07 -27.30 -8.35
C GLU A 155 19.50 -28.56 -9.14
N GLU A 156 18.54 -29.43 -9.49
CA GLU A 156 18.83 -30.77 -10.01
C GLU A 156 18.13 -31.11 -11.35
N GLY A 157 17.36 -30.16 -11.88
CA GLY A 157 16.66 -30.28 -13.14
C GLY A 157 17.47 -29.78 -14.33
N LYS A 158 17.09 -30.23 -15.53
CA LYS A 158 17.72 -29.72 -16.78
C LYS A 158 17.29 -28.31 -17.16
N PHE A 159 16.15 -27.85 -16.65
CA PHE A 159 15.55 -26.57 -17.03
C PHE A 159 15.28 -25.74 -15.79
N SER A 160 15.43 -24.42 -15.89
CA SER A 160 15.05 -23.53 -14.78
C SER A 160 13.55 -23.56 -14.54
N SER A 161 13.16 -23.50 -13.27
CA SER A 161 11.77 -23.38 -12.81
C SER A 161 11.01 -22.22 -13.47
N TRP A 162 11.73 -21.15 -13.86
CA TRP A 162 11.17 -20.01 -14.57
C TRP A 162 10.59 -20.39 -15.95
N VAL A 163 11.18 -21.38 -16.63
CA VAL A 163 10.66 -21.87 -17.93
C VAL A 163 9.29 -22.53 -17.74
N TYR A 164 9.10 -23.28 -16.65
CA TYR A 164 7.82 -23.86 -16.28
C TYR A 164 6.80 -22.79 -15.86
N LEU A 165 7.20 -21.79 -15.07
CA LEU A 165 6.32 -20.67 -14.71
C LEU A 165 5.88 -19.87 -15.95
N SER A 166 6.77 -19.69 -16.91
CA SER A 166 6.46 -18.99 -18.17
C SER A 166 5.49 -19.78 -19.05
N GLU A 167 5.57 -21.12 -19.07
CA GLU A 167 4.75 -21.96 -19.96
C GLU A 167 3.42 -22.39 -19.33
N PHE A 168 3.42 -22.71 -18.03
CA PHE A 168 2.25 -23.22 -17.29
C PHE A 168 1.61 -22.16 -16.37
N GLY A 169 2.20 -20.97 -16.27
CA GLY A 169 1.75 -19.86 -15.42
C GLY A 169 2.10 -20.04 -13.94
N ARG A 170 1.90 -21.23 -13.38
CA ARG A 170 2.21 -21.59 -11.98
C ARG A 170 2.88 -22.95 -11.90
N TRP A 171 3.72 -23.15 -10.88
CA TRP A 171 4.44 -24.41 -10.67
C TRP A 171 3.50 -25.61 -10.46
N ASN A 172 2.45 -25.44 -9.64
CA ASN A 172 1.48 -26.52 -9.41
C ASN A 172 0.72 -26.91 -10.68
N ASN A 173 0.50 -26.00 -11.63
CA ASN A 173 -0.10 -26.34 -12.92
C ASN A 173 0.83 -27.24 -13.74
N ALA A 174 2.15 -27.05 -13.63
CA ALA A 174 3.14 -27.92 -14.28
C ALA A 174 3.17 -29.32 -13.63
N LEU A 175 3.05 -29.40 -12.30
CA LEU A 175 2.92 -30.67 -11.57
C LEU A 175 1.66 -31.42 -11.97
N GLU A 176 0.50 -30.75 -11.97
CA GLU A 176 -0.78 -31.34 -12.40
C GLU A 176 -0.70 -31.85 -13.86
N ALA A 177 -0.14 -31.05 -14.77
CA ALA A 177 0.05 -31.46 -16.16
C ALA A 177 1.02 -32.65 -16.33
N ALA A 178 1.98 -32.80 -15.40
CA ALA A 178 2.90 -33.93 -15.39
C ALA A 178 2.33 -35.17 -14.68
N GLY A 179 1.17 -35.05 -14.02
CA GLY A 179 0.52 -36.13 -13.27
C GLY A 179 0.97 -36.25 -11.81
N TYR A 180 1.55 -35.19 -11.24
CA TYR A 180 1.96 -35.12 -9.84
C TYR A 180 0.94 -34.35 -9.00
N ASP A 181 0.86 -34.70 -7.72
CA ASP A 181 0.14 -33.91 -6.73
C ASP A 181 0.86 -32.57 -6.50
N PRO A 182 0.14 -31.46 -6.28
CA PRO A 182 0.74 -30.19 -5.91
C PRO A 182 1.62 -30.31 -4.64
N ASN A 183 2.84 -29.75 -4.64
CA ASN A 183 3.79 -29.83 -3.50
C ASN A 183 3.26 -29.24 -2.18
N GLN A 184 2.28 -28.35 -2.28
CA GLN A 184 1.42 -28.00 -1.18
C GLN A 184 0.03 -28.47 -1.57
N PRO A 185 -0.34 -29.71 -1.24
CA PRO A 185 -1.68 -30.15 -1.50
C PRO A 185 -2.59 -29.25 -0.68
N ASP A 186 -3.70 -28.84 -1.27
CA ASP A 186 -4.76 -28.09 -0.61
C ASP A 186 -5.55 -29.04 0.35
N ALA A 187 -4.80 -29.93 1.05
CA ALA A 187 -5.22 -31.16 1.73
C ALA A 187 -6.03 -30.91 3.00
N LEU A 188 -5.94 -29.71 3.57
CA LEU A 188 -6.72 -29.36 4.73
C LEU A 188 -8.13 -28.99 4.28
N SER A 189 -9.04 -29.96 4.40
CA SER A 189 -10.46 -29.70 4.20
C SER A 189 -10.93 -28.62 5.17
N ARG A 190 -11.97 -27.86 4.78
CA ARG A 190 -12.60 -26.87 5.68
C ARG A 190 -13.01 -27.54 7.01
N ALA A 191 -13.43 -28.80 6.96
CA ALA A 191 -13.81 -29.58 8.13
C ALA A 191 -12.61 -29.86 9.06
N ALA A 192 -11.45 -30.26 8.52
CA ALA A 192 -10.24 -30.49 9.32
C ALA A 192 -9.77 -29.21 10.04
N LEU A 193 -9.77 -28.09 9.31
CA LEU A 193 -9.43 -26.77 9.86
C LEU A 193 -10.42 -26.34 10.97
N GLN A 194 -11.71 -26.61 10.77
CA GLN A 194 -12.75 -26.34 11.77
C GLN A 194 -12.60 -27.20 13.03
N THR A 195 -12.30 -28.49 12.89
CA THR A 195 -12.06 -29.39 14.03
C THR A 195 -10.91 -28.90 14.89
N GLU A 196 -9.80 -28.50 14.26
CA GLU A 196 -8.63 -28.00 14.99
C GLU A 196 -8.91 -26.65 15.67
N LEU A 197 -9.69 -25.76 15.03
CA LEU A 197 -10.12 -24.51 15.67
C LEU A 197 -11.04 -24.75 16.88
N LYS A 198 -11.92 -25.76 16.82
CA LYS A 198 -12.78 -26.14 17.96
C LYS A 198 -11.94 -26.71 19.10
N ARG A 199 -11.01 -27.63 18.80
CA ARG A 199 -10.08 -28.20 19.78
C ARG A 199 -9.32 -27.10 20.53
N LEU A 200 -8.72 -26.16 19.81
CA LEU A 200 -8.00 -25.03 20.41
C LEU A 200 -8.89 -24.08 21.21
N ARG A 201 -10.13 -23.84 20.77
CA ARG A 201 -11.08 -23.03 21.52
C ARG A 201 -11.42 -23.68 22.85
N ASP A 202 -11.68 -24.98 22.83
CA ASP A 202 -12.08 -25.75 24.00
C ASP A 202 -10.90 -25.91 24.98
N GLU A 203 -9.66 -26.08 24.48
CA GLU A 203 -8.44 -26.13 25.29
C GLU A 203 -8.11 -24.77 25.95
N LEU A 204 -8.28 -23.67 25.23
CA LEU A 204 -7.90 -22.33 25.71
C LEU A 204 -9.03 -21.63 26.50
N GLU A 205 -10.24 -22.19 26.51
CA GLU A 205 -11.47 -21.58 27.06
C GLU A 205 -11.74 -20.14 26.56
N ARG A 206 -11.23 -19.81 25.36
CA ARG A 206 -11.37 -18.49 24.71
C ARG A 206 -11.21 -18.61 23.20
N THR A 207 -11.61 -17.59 22.44
CA THR A 207 -11.38 -17.56 20.99
C THR A 207 -9.89 -17.67 20.65
N PRO A 208 -9.47 -18.67 19.83
CA PRO A 208 -8.07 -18.82 19.42
C PRO A 208 -7.59 -17.67 18.53
N ARG A 209 -6.45 -17.07 18.87
CA ARG A 209 -5.74 -16.08 18.05
C ARG A 209 -4.75 -16.77 17.12
N LYS A 210 -4.32 -16.07 16.06
CA LYS A 210 -3.28 -16.58 15.13
C LYS A 210 -2.01 -17.03 15.86
N ARG A 211 -1.61 -16.31 16.91
CA ARG A 211 -0.46 -16.67 17.76
C ARG A 211 -0.66 -17.97 18.53
N ASP A 212 -1.90 -18.28 18.92
CA ASP A 212 -2.22 -19.50 19.65
C ASP A 212 -2.14 -20.69 18.71
N MET A 213 -2.61 -20.55 17.47
CA MET A 213 -2.44 -21.57 16.42
C MET A 213 -0.97 -21.82 16.08
N ILE A 214 -0.14 -20.78 16.02
CA ILE A 214 1.32 -20.93 15.81
C ILE A 214 1.99 -21.68 16.97
N LYS A 215 1.50 -21.49 18.20
CA LYS A 215 2.15 -22.01 19.41
C LYS A 215 1.61 -23.37 19.87
N HIS A 216 0.33 -23.63 19.64
CA HIS A 216 -0.43 -24.75 20.21
C HIS A 216 -1.24 -25.52 19.17
N GLY A 217 -1.26 -25.07 17.91
CA GLY A 217 -2.05 -25.67 16.85
C GLY A 217 -1.26 -26.62 15.96
N GLU A 218 -1.96 -27.57 15.33
CA GLU A 218 -1.38 -28.49 14.35
C GLU A 218 -1.00 -27.81 13.02
N TYR A 219 -1.69 -26.72 12.67
CA TYR A 219 -1.57 -26.10 11.36
C TYR A 219 -1.06 -24.67 11.44
N SER A 220 -0.39 -24.22 10.37
CA SER A 220 -0.08 -22.80 10.25
C SER A 220 -1.36 -21.97 10.03
N PRO A 221 -1.36 -20.65 10.31
CA PRO A 221 -2.52 -19.78 10.06
C PRO A 221 -2.87 -19.57 8.58
N GLU A 222 -2.00 -19.96 7.66
CA GLU A 222 -2.10 -19.67 6.23
C GLU A 222 -3.19 -20.51 5.50
N PRO A 223 -3.32 -21.83 5.75
CA PRO A 223 -4.47 -22.64 5.31
C PRO A 223 -5.84 -22.02 5.64
N TYR A 224 -5.99 -21.44 6.83
CA TYR A 224 -7.23 -20.78 7.26
C TYR A 224 -7.55 -19.54 6.40
N ARG A 225 -6.54 -18.74 6.05
CA ARG A 225 -6.69 -17.59 5.15
C ARG A 225 -7.08 -18.03 3.73
N ARG A 226 -6.43 -19.09 3.21
CA ARG A 226 -6.67 -19.58 1.85
C ARG A 226 -8.08 -20.19 1.71
N LYS A 227 -8.54 -21.00 2.66
CA LYS A 227 -9.82 -21.72 2.57
C LYS A 227 -11.04 -20.92 3.01
N PHE A 228 -10.88 -19.95 3.91
CA PHE A 228 -12.00 -19.16 4.46
C PHE A 228 -11.93 -17.69 4.07
N GLY A 229 -10.90 -17.25 3.33
CA GLY A 229 -10.67 -15.86 2.95
C GLY A 229 -10.06 -15.01 4.07
N SER A 230 -10.38 -15.31 5.34
CA SER A 230 -9.74 -14.68 6.51
C SER A 230 -9.78 -15.58 7.74
N TRP A 231 -8.91 -15.30 8.73
CA TRP A 231 -8.93 -15.97 10.04
C TRP A 231 -10.28 -15.78 10.75
N ASN A 232 -10.88 -14.60 10.62
CA ASN A 232 -12.17 -14.28 11.22
C ASN A 232 -13.32 -15.03 10.56
N ALA A 233 -13.27 -15.24 9.24
CA ALA A 233 -14.21 -16.10 8.54
C ALA A 233 -14.04 -17.58 8.93
N ALA A 234 -12.82 -18.03 9.22
CA ALA A 234 -12.59 -19.37 9.77
C ALA A 234 -13.19 -19.53 11.18
N LEU A 235 -13.05 -18.54 12.05
CA LEU A 235 -13.67 -18.53 13.39
C LEU A 235 -15.20 -18.48 13.34
N GLN A 236 -15.78 -17.66 12.46
CA GLN A 236 -17.22 -17.65 12.23
C GLN A 236 -17.75 -19.03 11.83
N SER A 237 -16.99 -19.76 11.03
CA SER A 237 -17.38 -21.10 10.56
C SER A 237 -17.46 -22.16 11.66
N VAL A 238 -16.89 -21.91 12.85
CA VAL A 238 -16.99 -22.77 14.03
C VAL A 238 -17.89 -22.19 15.13
N GLY A 239 -18.65 -21.13 14.82
CA GLY A 239 -19.49 -20.43 15.78
C GLY A 239 -18.70 -19.71 16.88
N ALA A 240 -17.41 -19.44 16.65
CA ALA A 240 -16.61 -18.67 17.59
C ALA A 240 -16.85 -17.18 17.39
N SER A 241 -16.83 -16.42 18.49
CA SER A 241 -16.75 -14.97 18.44
C SER A 241 -15.56 -14.56 17.57
N LEU A 242 -15.76 -13.58 16.70
CA LEU A 242 -14.70 -13.03 15.86
C LEU A 242 -13.49 -12.70 16.74
N ASN A 243 -12.27 -12.94 16.22
CA ASN A 243 -11.13 -12.15 16.67
C ASN A 243 -11.33 -10.74 16.09
N GLN A 244 -12.35 -10.03 16.57
CA GLN A 244 -12.11 -8.66 16.89
C GLN A 244 -10.95 -8.73 17.90
N PRO A 245 -9.84 -8.00 17.70
CA PRO A 245 -9.03 -7.72 18.88
C PRO A 245 -10.04 -7.27 19.95
N ASP A 246 -9.99 -7.82 21.17
CA ASP A 246 -10.61 -7.15 22.32
C ASP A 246 -10.43 -5.67 22.05
N PRO A 247 -11.52 -4.87 22.01
CA PRO A 247 -11.42 -3.47 21.61
C PRO A 247 -10.27 -2.94 22.43
N PHE A 248 -9.14 -2.67 21.78
CA PHE A 248 -7.95 -2.21 22.46
C PHE A 248 -8.43 -0.87 22.98
N THR A 249 -8.77 -0.83 24.26
CA THR A 249 -9.61 0.26 24.71
C THR A 249 -8.78 1.52 24.74
N GLU A 250 -9.44 2.67 24.84
CA GLU A 250 -8.74 3.92 25.09
C GLU A 250 -7.82 3.78 26.32
N GLU A 251 -8.31 3.13 27.37
CA GLU A 251 -7.59 2.90 28.62
C GLU A 251 -6.38 1.96 28.45
N GLU A 252 -6.53 0.87 27.69
CA GLU A 252 -5.43 -0.06 27.40
C GLU A 252 -4.34 0.60 26.56
N ALA A 253 -4.72 1.42 25.58
CA ALA A 253 -3.81 2.20 24.78
C ALA A 253 -3.03 3.22 25.62
N CYS A 254 -3.73 3.98 26.46
CA CYS A 254 -3.11 4.93 27.38
C CYS A 254 -2.20 4.24 28.41
N LYS A 255 -2.57 3.05 28.90
CA LYS A 255 -1.74 2.26 29.81
C LYS A 255 -0.47 1.76 29.13
N GLU A 256 -0.57 1.26 27.91
CA GLU A 256 0.59 0.80 27.13
C GLU A 256 1.57 1.94 26.84
N LEU A 257 1.07 3.11 26.43
CA LEU A 257 1.90 4.29 26.17
C LEU A 257 2.64 4.78 27.43
N ARG A 258 1.97 4.82 28.58
CA ARG A 258 2.60 5.17 29.87
C ARG A 258 3.64 4.16 30.31
N ASN A 259 3.37 2.86 30.13
CA ASN A 259 4.34 1.81 30.46
C ASN A 259 5.60 1.91 29.58
N LEU A 260 5.42 2.16 28.28
CA LEU A 260 6.53 2.36 27.36
C LEU A 260 7.33 3.62 27.70
N TYR A 261 6.66 4.72 28.05
CA TYR A 261 7.33 5.93 28.49
C TYR A 261 8.22 5.68 29.72
N LYS A 262 7.68 5.02 30.75
CA LYS A 262 8.44 4.64 31.96
C LYS A 262 9.63 3.75 31.64
N ARG A 263 9.47 2.81 30.71
CA ARG A 263 10.55 1.86 30.34
C ARG A 263 11.63 2.52 29.48
N LEU A 264 11.27 3.42 28.58
CA LEU A 264 12.19 4.05 27.64
C LEU A 264 12.85 5.31 28.22
N GLY A 265 12.29 5.91 29.28
CA GLY A 265 12.72 7.22 29.78
C GLY A 265 12.53 8.35 28.74
N ARG A 266 11.70 8.10 27.73
CA ARG A 266 11.37 9.03 26.64
C ARG A 266 10.00 8.72 26.04
N PRO A 267 9.34 9.69 25.40
CA PRO A 267 8.07 9.48 24.73
C PRO A 267 8.17 8.37 23.67
N PRO A 268 7.24 7.41 23.67
CA PRO A 268 7.24 6.33 22.71
C PRO A 268 6.84 6.83 21.31
N THR A 269 7.53 6.30 20.30
CA THR A 269 7.19 6.48 18.89
C THR A 269 6.38 5.29 18.36
N THR A 270 5.79 5.45 17.18
CA THR A 270 5.14 4.34 16.46
C THR A 270 6.12 3.18 16.19
N THR A 271 7.41 3.45 16.05
CA THR A 271 8.45 2.43 15.91
C THR A 271 8.69 1.68 17.22
N ASP A 272 8.65 2.36 18.36
CA ASP A 272 8.84 1.75 19.68
C ASP A 272 7.68 0.80 20.02
N ILE A 273 6.46 1.14 19.61
CA ILE A 273 5.31 0.22 19.70
C ILE A 273 5.54 -1.03 18.85
N ARG A 274 6.02 -0.89 17.61
CA ARG A 274 6.29 -2.05 16.76
C ARG A 274 7.36 -2.96 17.34
N LYS A 275 8.38 -2.39 18.00
CA LYS A 275 9.53 -3.13 18.53
C LYS A 275 9.29 -3.71 19.92
N HIS A 276 8.57 -2.98 20.76
CA HIS A 276 8.50 -3.24 22.20
C HIS A 276 7.07 -3.24 22.75
N GLY A 277 6.09 -2.85 21.95
CA GLY A 277 4.70 -2.78 22.35
C GLY A 277 3.97 -4.12 22.30
N SER A 278 2.96 -4.25 23.13
CA SER A 278 2.04 -5.39 23.19
C SER A 278 1.06 -5.44 22.02
N CYS A 279 0.99 -4.36 21.22
CA CYS A 279 0.14 -4.21 20.06
C CYS A 279 0.88 -3.57 18.87
N SER A 280 0.30 -3.63 17.68
CA SER A 280 0.76 -2.81 16.55
C SER A 280 0.29 -1.35 16.73
N PRO A 281 0.88 -0.36 16.04
CA PRO A 281 0.41 1.03 16.11
C PRO A 281 -0.98 1.27 15.52
N VAL A 282 -1.52 0.29 14.78
CA VAL A 282 -2.78 0.45 14.01
C VAL A 282 -4.00 0.58 14.93
N PRO A 283 -4.21 -0.26 15.96
CA PRO A 283 -5.23 -0.04 17.00
C PRO A 283 -5.20 1.36 17.61
N ILE A 284 -4.04 1.84 18.07
CA ILE A 284 -3.90 3.18 18.68
C ILE A 284 -4.33 4.28 17.71
N ARG A 285 -3.90 4.20 16.45
CA ARG A 285 -4.29 5.17 15.40
C ARG A 285 -5.80 5.18 15.13
N ARG A 286 -6.46 4.01 15.21
CA ARG A 286 -7.92 3.91 15.00
C ARG A 286 -8.72 4.55 16.14
N ILE A 287 -8.22 4.48 17.37
CA ILE A 287 -8.88 5.04 18.56
C ILE A 287 -8.75 6.56 18.60
N PHE A 288 -7.52 7.08 18.48
CA PHE A 288 -7.24 8.49 18.76
C PHE A 288 -7.13 9.39 17.53
N SER A 289 -7.31 8.85 16.32
CA SER A 289 -7.16 9.55 15.02
C SER A 289 -5.76 10.09 14.69
N SER A 290 -4.91 10.39 15.69
CA SER A 290 -3.51 10.79 15.51
C SER A 290 -2.61 10.25 16.64
N TRP A 291 -1.30 10.21 16.41
CA TRP A 291 -0.33 9.81 17.44
C TRP A 291 -0.27 10.82 18.58
N GLU A 292 -0.34 12.10 18.27
CA GLU A 292 -0.33 13.19 19.26
C GLU A 292 -1.58 13.15 20.15
N ALA A 293 -2.76 12.84 19.58
CA ALA A 293 -3.97 12.63 20.36
C ALA A 293 -3.85 11.43 21.30
N ALA A 294 -3.21 10.34 20.85
CA ALA A 294 -2.96 9.18 21.69
C ALA A 294 -2.00 9.49 22.85
N LEU A 295 -0.93 10.25 22.60
CA LEU A 295 -0.01 10.67 23.66
C LEU A 295 -0.69 11.64 24.63
N ARG A 296 -1.53 12.57 24.13
CA ARG A 296 -2.33 13.49 24.95
C ARG A 296 -3.24 12.74 25.91
N ALA A 297 -3.96 11.75 25.39
CA ALA A 297 -4.88 10.94 26.17
C ALA A 297 -4.14 10.05 27.18
N ALA A 298 -2.93 9.60 26.84
CA ALA A 298 -2.09 8.84 27.75
C ALA A 298 -1.62 9.69 28.94
N GLU A 299 -0.99 10.83 28.65
CA GLU A 299 -0.56 11.84 29.62
C GLU A 299 -0.06 13.10 28.91
N GLN A 300 -0.54 14.28 29.29
CA GLN A 300 -0.16 15.56 28.66
C GLN A 300 1.36 15.80 28.63
N GLN A 301 2.08 15.42 29.69
CA GLN A 301 3.55 15.53 29.78
C GLN A 301 4.26 14.72 28.68
N ILE A 302 3.75 13.53 28.36
CA ILE A 302 4.35 12.66 27.33
C ILE A 302 4.21 13.32 25.96
N LEU A 303 3.07 13.97 25.68
CA LEU A 303 2.88 14.74 24.45
C LEU A 303 3.84 15.93 24.38
N GLU A 304 3.96 16.71 25.44
CA GLU A 304 4.82 17.90 25.47
C GLU A 304 6.29 17.53 25.19
N GLU A 305 6.79 16.50 25.86
CA GLU A 305 8.15 16.01 25.60
C GLU A 305 8.29 15.39 24.20
N TYR A 306 7.25 14.74 23.68
CA TYR A 306 7.26 14.20 22.31
C TYR A 306 7.33 15.30 21.27
N LEU A 307 6.52 16.35 21.44
CA LEU A 307 6.51 17.51 20.56
C LEU A 307 7.83 18.25 20.63
N LEU A 308 8.38 18.44 21.83
CA LEU A 308 9.73 18.97 22.02
C LEU A 308 10.72 18.11 21.23
N ARG A 309 10.81 16.80 21.46
CA ARG A 309 11.74 15.94 20.68
C ARG A 309 11.47 15.90 19.18
N LYS A 310 10.22 16.11 18.74
CA LYS A 310 9.83 16.14 17.33
C LYS A 310 10.25 17.43 16.65
N THR A 311 10.14 18.57 17.33
CA THR A 311 10.65 19.87 16.87
C THR A 311 12.18 19.95 16.97
N LEU A 312 12.78 19.20 17.90
CA LEU A 312 14.23 19.02 18.03
C LEU A 312 14.81 17.95 17.09
N ARG A 313 14.05 17.36 16.13
CA ARG A 313 14.63 16.38 15.19
C ARG A 313 15.73 17.06 14.38
N PRO A 314 16.99 16.61 14.46
CA PRO A 314 18.03 17.10 13.58
C PRO A 314 17.62 16.70 12.17
N THR A 315 17.34 17.68 11.31
CA THR A 315 17.51 17.45 9.88
C THR A 315 18.99 17.07 9.73
N GLN A 316 19.27 15.83 9.34
CA GLN A 316 20.63 15.26 9.16
C GLN A 316 21.58 16.15 8.32
N ARG A 317 21.07 17.23 7.72
CA ARG A 317 21.77 18.25 6.94
C ARG A 317 22.34 19.44 7.72
N PHE A 318 21.92 19.71 8.96
CA PHE A 318 22.14 21.03 9.60
C PHE A 318 22.82 21.01 10.99
N GLY A 319 23.31 19.85 11.46
CA GLY A 319 24.05 19.73 12.73
C GLY A 319 23.16 19.55 13.97
N GLU A 320 23.78 19.11 15.09
CA GLU A 320 23.08 18.63 16.30
C GLU A 320 22.24 19.70 17.03
N ASN A 321 22.51 21.00 16.79
CA ASN A 321 21.87 22.12 17.50
C ASN A 321 21.06 23.08 16.60
N TRP A 322 20.81 22.73 15.33
CA TRP A 322 20.10 23.62 14.40
C TRP A 322 18.72 24.06 14.89
N HIS A 323 18.01 23.19 15.61
CA HIS A 323 16.70 23.50 16.15
C HIS A 323 16.73 24.60 17.23
N ILE A 324 17.81 24.69 18.02
CA ILE A 324 18.01 25.74 19.04
C ILE A 324 18.25 27.06 18.31
N LYS A 325 19.24 27.07 17.41
CA LYS A 325 19.58 28.24 16.58
C LYS A 325 18.36 28.73 15.80
N ARG A 326 17.60 27.82 15.18
CA ARG A 326 16.38 28.17 14.44
C ARG A 326 15.38 28.91 15.31
N GLU A 327 15.12 28.42 16.53
CA GLU A 327 14.17 29.05 17.44
C GLU A 327 14.70 30.39 17.98
N GLU A 328 16.01 30.51 18.24
CA GLU A 328 16.67 31.77 18.60
C GLU A 328 16.50 32.83 17.51
N ILE A 329 16.68 32.46 16.24
CA ILE A 329 16.51 33.35 15.08
C ILE A 329 15.04 33.78 14.90
N ILE A 330 14.09 32.86 15.06
CA ILE A 330 12.66 33.20 14.98
C ILE A 330 12.26 34.17 16.09
N ARG A 331 12.77 33.99 17.32
CA ARG A 331 12.51 34.91 18.43
C ARG A 331 13.21 36.25 18.24
N ARG A 332 14.44 36.26 17.71
CA ARG A 332 15.17 37.49 17.36
C ARG A 332 14.37 38.34 16.37
N ASP A 333 13.76 37.68 15.39
CA ASP A 333 12.98 38.32 14.31
C ASP A 333 11.50 38.57 14.70
N ASP A 334 11.22 38.75 15.99
CA ASP A 334 9.88 39.04 16.57
C ASP A 334 8.78 38.06 16.12
N GLU A 335 9.16 36.79 15.94
CA GLU A 335 8.31 35.71 15.43
C GLU A 335 7.57 36.09 14.13
N GLN A 336 8.23 36.89 13.28
CA GLN A 336 7.66 37.42 12.04
C GLN A 336 8.60 37.19 10.86
N CYS A 337 8.01 37.05 9.67
CA CYS A 337 8.80 37.09 8.45
C CYS A 337 9.43 38.47 8.27
N VAL A 338 10.76 38.54 8.26
CA VAL A 338 11.51 39.81 8.10
C VAL A 338 11.27 40.51 6.76
N TRP A 339 10.64 39.84 5.80
CA TRP A 339 10.39 40.36 4.47
C TRP A 339 8.98 40.94 4.30
N CYS A 340 7.96 40.25 4.84
CA CYS A 340 6.56 40.62 4.63
C CYS A 340 5.78 40.90 5.92
N GLY A 341 6.43 40.78 7.09
CA GLY A 341 5.80 40.98 8.40
C GLY A 341 4.78 39.92 8.78
N MET A 342 4.74 38.78 8.07
CA MET A 342 3.79 37.72 8.41
C MET A 342 4.18 37.06 9.74
N ALA A 343 3.33 37.23 10.75
CA ALA A 343 3.47 36.60 12.06
C ALA A 343 3.41 35.07 11.99
N ARG A 344 4.13 34.42 12.91
CA ARG A 344 4.24 32.96 13.05
C ARG A 344 2.90 32.27 13.16
N GLU A 345 2.00 32.80 13.99
CA GLU A 345 0.63 32.29 14.16
C GLU A 345 -0.16 32.34 12.83
N ARG A 346 -0.16 33.51 12.17
CA ARG A 346 -0.81 33.67 10.86
C ARG A 346 -0.22 32.74 9.80
N HIS A 347 1.09 32.55 9.81
CA HIS A 347 1.75 31.62 8.90
C HIS A 347 1.33 30.17 9.14
N GLN A 348 1.23 29.76 10.41
CA GLN A 348 0.76 28.44 10.81
C GLN A 348 -0.69 28.19 10.37
N ASP A 349 -1.55 29.20 10.45
CA ASP A 349 -2.95 29.13 9.98
C ASP A 349 -3.06 29.04 8.45
N GLU A 350 -2.26 29.82 7.73
CA GLU A 350 -2.32 29.92 6.26
C GLU A 350 -1.61 28.75 5.56
N TYR A 351 -0.44 28.34 6.05
CA TYR A 351 0.43 27.34 5.42
C TYR A 351 0.46 25.99 6.14
N GLY A 352 -0.13 25.88 7.33
CA GLY A 352 -0.14 24.65 8.12
C GLY A 352 1.25 24.25 8.66
N MET A 353 2.21 25.18 8.66
CA MET A 353 3.59 24.94 9.08
C MET A 353 4.21 26.18 9.71
N ASP A 354 5.30 25.97 10.45
CA ASP A 354 6.04 27.04 11.14
C ASP A 354 6.89 27.87 10.16
N LEU A 355 7.33 29.06 10.59
CA LEU A 355 8.20 29.94 9.79
C LEU A 355 9.52 29.24 9.41
N HIS A 356 10.09 29.58 8.27
CA HIS A 356 11.37 29.05 7.83
C HIS A 356 12.53 29.93 8.32
N VAL A 357 13.72 29.33 8.49
CA VAL A 357 14.97 30.07 8.65
C VAL A 357 15.82 29.84 7.42
N HIS A 358 16.16 30.91 6.71
CA HIS A 358 16.87 30.93 5.43
C HIS A 358 18.31 31.41 5.60
N HIS A 359 19.25 30.76 4.91
CA HIS A 359 20.66 31.17 4.85
C HIS A 359 20.87 32.27 3.79
N ARG A 360 21.44 33.42 4.17
CA ARG A 360 21.72 34.55 3.24
C ARG A 360 22.81 34.17 2.25
N ILE A 361 23.89 33.57 2.74
CA ILE A 361 24.92 32.93 1.93
C ILE A 361 24.60 31.44 1.96
N PRO A 362 24.30 30.81 0.82
CA PRO A 362 23.98 29.39 0.76
C PRO A 362 25.09 28.55 1.38
N ARG A 363 24.71 27.53 2.15
CA ARG A 363 25.65 26.62 2.80
C ARG A 363 26.63 25.94 1.83
N SER A 364 26.27 25.82 0.54
CA SER A 364 27.15 25.31 -0.52
C SER A 364 28.41 26.13 -0.73
N GLU A 365 28.40 27.43 -0.39
CA GLU A 365 29.56 28.31 -0.48
C GLU A 365 30.58 28.10 0.66
N PHE A 366 30.25 27.27 1.65
CA PHE A 366 31.09 26.98 2.82
C PHE A 366 31.62 25.52 2.84
N VAL A 367 31.62 24.81 1.70
CA VAL A 367 31.85 23.36 1.61
C VAL A 367 33.33 22.97 1.45
N GLU A 368 34.28 23.89 1.64
CA GLU A 368 35.73 23.59 1.56
C GLU A 368 36.29 22.91 2.83
N SER A 369 35.64 21.83 3.25
CA SER A 369 36.26 20.71 4.00
C SER A 369 36.83 20.98 5.40
N SER A 370 36.22 21.86 6.20
CA SER A 370 36.40 21.81 7.67
C SER A 370 35.07 21.91 8.44
N ASP A 371 34.99 21.25 9.60
CA ASP A 371 33.83 21.34 10.51
C ASP A 371 33.61 22.78 11.01
N GLN A 372 34.65 23.61 11.01
CA GLN A 372 34.61 25.01 11.44
C GLN A 372 33.85 25.91 10.43
N GLU A 373 34.00 25.68 9.13
CA GLU A 373 33.33 26.47 8.07
C GLU A 373 31.83 26.20 7.98
N LEU A 374 31.40 25.02 8.42
CA LEU A 374 29.98 24.69 8.54
C LEU A 374 29.30 25.37 9.74
N GLU A 375 30.04 25.70 10.80
CA GLU A 375 29.57 26.55 11.89
C GLU A 375 29.41 28.00 11.43
N ASP A 376 30.31 28.48 10.56
CA ASP A 376 30.25 29.82 9.97
C ASP A 376 28.99 30.04 9.11
N ALA A 377 28.58 29.00 8.37
CA ALA A 377 27.32 29.03 7.63
C ALA A 377 26.10 29.22 8.55
N ASP A 378 26.14 28.69 9.78
CA ASP A 378 25.05 28.75 10.76
C ASP A 378 25.25 29.88 11.79
N MET A 379 26.03 30.92 11.46
CA MET A 379 26.10 32.16 12.22
C MET A 379 24.80 32.95 12.14
N GLU A 380 24.38 33.56 13.24
CA GLU A 380 23.09 34.27 13.33
C GLU A 380 22.92 35.36 12.25
N GLN A 381 24.00 36.05 11.89
CA GLN A 381 23.99 37.10 10.87
C GLN A 381 23.73 36.55 9.46
N ASN A 382 23.94 35.25 9.25
CA ASN A 382 23.66 34.56 7.99
C ASN A 382 22.24 33.97 7.95
N LEU A 383 21.44 34.10 9.01
CA LEU A 383 20.13 33.46 9.14
C LEU A 383 18.99 34.49 9.19
N LEU A 384 17.91 34.23 8.45
CA LEU A 384 16.73 35.09 8.36
C LEU A 384 15.42 34.30 8.56
N THR A 385 14.51 34.82 9.38
CA THR A 385 13.15 34.25 9.51
C THR A 385 12.25 34.68 8.36
N VAL A 386 11.73 33.72 7.59
CA VAL A 386 10.91 33.99 6.40
C VAL A 386 9.69 33.06 6.29
N CYS A 387 8.59 33.56 5.73
CA CYS A 387 7.42 32.72 5.43
C CYS A 387 7.66 31.81 4.21
N ALA A 388 6.85 30.77 4.04
CA ALA A 388 6.97 29.83 2.91
C ALA A 388 6.82 30.50 1.53
N GLY A 389 6.10 31.62 1.46
CA GLY A 389 6.00 32.46 0.25
C GLY A 389 7.33 33.14 -0.08
N CYS A 390 7.87 33.91 0.87
CA CYS A 390 9.13 34.64 0.70
C CYS A 390 10.32 33.70 0.57
N HIS A 391 10.33 32.56 1.28
CA HIS A 391 11.39 31.55 1.19
C HIS A 391 11.57 31.06 -0.25
N ARG A 392 10.47 30.73 -0.95
CA ARG A 392 10.51 30.27 -2.34
C ARG A 392 10.99 31.36 -3.31
N GLN A 393 10.72 32.63 -3.02
CA GLN A 393 11.20 33.74 -3.84
C GLN A 393 12.70 33.94 -3.65
N LEU A 394 13.18 33.90 -2.40
CA LEU A 394 14.58 34.02 -2.05
C LEU A 394 15.41 32.90 -2.69
N GLU A 395 14.97 31.63 -2.62
CA GLU A 395 15.67 30.51 -3.26
C GLU A 395 15.90 30.66 -4.78
N GLN A 396 15.13 31.51 -5.46
CA GLN A 396 15.27 31.76 -6.90
C GLN A 396 16.20 32.94 -7.23
N LEU A 397 16.64 33.70 -6.23
CA LEU A 397 17.52 34.84 -6.44
C LEU A 397 18.99 34.39 -6.49
N PRO A 398 19.77 34.84 -7.48
CA PRO A 398 21.20 34.51 -7.60
C PRO A 398 22.05 35.15 -6.48
N ILE A 399 21.54 36.21 -5.84
CA ILE A 399 22.14 36.87 -4.67
C ILE A 399 21.02 37.14 -3.69
N GLN A 400 21.14 36.67 -2.44
CA GLN A 400 20.10 36.89 -1.44
C GLN A 400 20.15 38.34 -0.94
N PRO A 401 19.06 39.11 -1.06
CA PRO A 401 18.99 40.49 -0.61
C PRO A 401 19.08 40.62 0.91
N LEU A 402 19.66 41.73 1.40
CA LEU A 402 19.58 42.08 2.81
C LEU A 402 18.11 42.40 3.15
N PRO A 403 17.61 42.04 4.34
CA PRO A 403 16.32 42.56 4.79
C PRO A 403 16.40 44.11 4.81
N PRO A 404 15.28 44.80 4.54
CA PRO A 404 15.27 46.26 4.63
C PRO A 404 15.73 46.69 6.04
N PRO A 405 16.56 47.75 6.16
CA PRO A 405 16.92 48.27 7.46
C PRO A 405 15.66 48.73 8.21
N GLU A 406 15.67 48.56 9.54
CA GLU A 406 14.60 48.98 10.46
C GLU A 406 14.19 50.44 10.31
#